data_AF-A0A1G0GXQ0-F1
#
_entry.id   AF-A0A1G0GXQ0-F1
#
_cell.length_a   1.000
_cell.length_b   1.000
_cell.length_c   1.000
_cell.angle_alpha   90.00
_cell.angle_beta   90.00
_cell.angle_gamma   90.00
#
_symmetry.space_group_name_H-M   'P 1'
#
loop_
_entity.id
_entity.type
_entity.pdbx_description
1 polymer ?
#
loop_
_entity_poly.entity_id
_entity_poly.type
_entity_poly.pdbx_seq_one_letter_code
_entity_poly.pdbx_strand_id
1 'polypeptide(L)'
;NKHLSADDLSDYFRLEYAINLLIAHFKKPYIALTHGITMGGGIGISLHGSHCVAAENLRWAMPETLIGFFPDVGATYYLSRLPNHVGTYLALTGNAIDAQTALQLGLVKTCVSLENFDTLEKKLTETPFDSNDFDAVTKVINQFSANDLDVEKILPIKEIASTFCFSTIEEILNALSSLNTVWSQETLSQLLKRSPTSLKVAHHQLHIAKAKTIDEVIAMDFRIAHTMLEHHDFYEGVRAAVIDKDKNPKWKPRNIVDVTDEVVSLYFLEE
;
A
#
# COMPACT_ATOMS: atom_id res chain seq x y z
N ASN A 1 -18.87 -22.05 11.60
CA ASN A 1 -18.31 -20.68 11.49
C ASN A 1 -18.05 -20.14 12.87
N LYS A 2 -16.80 -20.21 13.34
CA LYS A 2 -16.41 -19.46 14.54
C LYS A 2 -16.42 -17.99 14.14
N HIS A 3 -17.27 -17.18 14.77
CA HIS A 3 -17.11 -15.72 14.72
C HIS A 3 -15.76 -15.40 15.37
N LEU A 4 -14.86 -14.77 14.63
CA LEU A 4 -13.64 -14.18 15.23
C LEU A 4 -14.09 -13.05 16.14
N SER A 5 -13.58 -13.05 17.37
CA SER A 5 -13.75 -11.94 18.30
C SER A 5 -12.91 -10.74 17.86
N ALA A 6 -13.20 -9.55 18.43
CA ALA A 6 -12.34 -8.38 18.24
C ALA A 6 -10.90 -8.66 18.71
N ASP A 7 -10.75 -9.45 19.78
CA ASP A 7 -9.45 -9.88 20.30
C ASP A 7 -8.69 -10.75 19.28
N ASP A 8 -9.38 -11.72 18.63
CA ASP A 8 -8.76 -12.57 17.61
C ASP A 8 -8.25 -11.74 16.40
N LEU A 9 -9.01 -10.70 16.00
CA LEU A 9 -8.62 -9.80 14.92
C LEU A 9 -7.46 -8.88 15.33
N SER A 10 -7.49 -8.37 16.55
CA SER A 10 -6.39 -7.55 17.08
C SER A 10 -5.10 -8.36 17.19
N ASP A 11 -5.17 -9.63 17.58
CA ASP A 11 -4.01 -10.52 17.65
C ASP A 11 -3.46 -10.86 16.26
N TYR A 12 -4.33 -11.02 15.26
CA TYR A 12 -3.93 -11.18 13.87
C TYR A 12 -3.06 -10.00 13.40
N PHE A 13 -3.54 -8.76 13.54
CA PHE A 13 -2.78 -7.58 13.10
C PHE A 13 -1.51 -7.38 13.92
N ARG A 14 -1.53 -7.68 15.23
CA ARG A 14 -0.33 -7.67 16.06
C ARG A 14 0.74 -8.60 15.50
N LEU A 15 0.37 -9.81 15.08
CA LEU A 15 1.28 -10.77 14.48
C LEU A 15 1.77 -10.33 13.10
N GLU A 16 0.86 -9.87 12.23
CA GLU A 16 1.21 -9.40 10.88
C GLU A 16 2.22 -8.25 10.93
N TYR A 17 1.96 -7.25 11.77
CA TYR A 17 2.85 -6.10 11.93
C TYR A 17 4.19 -6.47 12.57
N ALA A 18 4.21 -7.43 13.51
CA ALA A 18 5.45 -7.97 14.03
C ALA A 18 6.29 -8.68 12.94
N ILE A 19 5.64 -9.39 12.01
CA ILE A 19 6.31 -10.00 10.85
C ILE A 19 6.85 -8.91 9.90
N ASN A 20 6.09 -7.85 9.63
CA ASN A 20 6.56 -6.77 8.77
C ASN A 20 7.83 -6.10 9.35
N LEU A 21 7.86 -5.84 10.66
CA LEU A 21 9.07 -5.32 11.33
C LEU A 21 10.22 -6.31 11.35
N LEU A 22 9.93 -7.60 11.54
CA LEU A 22 10.95 -8.64 11.45
C LEU A 22 11.63 -8.64 10.07
N ILE A 23 10.85 -8.51 8.99
CA ILE A 23 11.36 -8.44 7.62
C ILE A 23 12.17 -7.15 7.43
N ALA A 24 11.65 -6.00 7.85
CA ALA A 24 12.31 -4.69 7.72
C ALA A 24 13.69 -4.65 8.41
N HIS A 25 13.83 -5.37 9.54
CA HIS A 25 15.06 -5.42 10.33
C HIS A 25 15.90 -6.68 10.12
N PHE A 26 15.51 -7.55 9.17
CA PHE A 26 16.11 -8.86 8.97
C PHE A 26 17.60 -8.74 8.62
N LYS A 27 18.46 -9.49 9.33
CA LYS A 27 19.93 -9.33 9.25
C LYS A 27 20.58 -10.10 8.10
N LYS A 28 19.82 -10.94 7.40
CA LYS A 28 20.27 -11.67 6.21
C LYS A 28 19.52 -11.12 4.98
N PRO A 29 20.02 -11.36 3.76
CA PRO A 29 19.26 -11.04 2.57
C PRO A 29 17.88 -11.72 2.61
N TYR A 30 16.83 -10.90 2.58
CA TYR A 30 15.46 -11.32 2.35
C TYR A 30 15.09 -10.95 0.91
N ILE A 31 14.75 -11.96 0.12
CA ILE A 31 14.44 -11.84 -1.31
C ILE A 31 12.96 -12.16 -1.49
N ALA A 32 12.18 -11.17 -1.93
CA ALA A 32 10.79 -11.36 -2.30
C ALA A 32 10.69 -11.41 -3.82
N LEU A 33 10.29 -12.56 -4.37
CA LEU A 33 9.96 -12.72 -5.78
C LEU A 33 8.46 -12.46 -5.97
N THR A 34 8.11 -11.27 -6.43
CA THR A 34 6.72 -10.81 -6.56
C THR A 34 6.24 -10.89 -8.00
N HIS A 35 5.12 -11.55 -8.24
CA HIS A 35 4.52 -11.68 -9.57
C HIS A 35 3.00 -11.71 -9.45
N GLY A 36 2.29 -11.31 -10.50
CA GLY A 36 0.82 -11.21 -10.45
C GLY A 36 0.30 -10.23 -9.40
N ILE A 37 -0.85 -10.54 -8.80
CA ILE A 37 -1.51 -9.66 -7.81
C ILE A 37 -0.71 -9.66 -6.51
N THR A 38 -0.12 -8.50 -6.17
CA THR A 38 0.59 -8.27 -4.90
C THR A 38 -0.01 -7.03 -4.25
N MET A 39 -0.90 -7.23 -3.26
CA MET A 39 -1.69 -6.16 -2.64
C MET A 39 -1.80 -6.35 -1.12
N GLY A 40 -1.98 -5.26 -0.38
CA GLY A 40 -2.15 -5.27 1.08
C GLY A 40 -1.07 -6.06 1.81
N GLY A 41 -1.45 -7.06 2.60
CA GLY A 41 -0.50 -7.95 3.30
C GLY A 41 0.59 -8.57 2.42
N GLY A 42 0.31 -8.82 1.14
CA GLY A 42 1.32 -9.28 0.17
C GLY A 42 2.44 -8.26 -0.07
N ILE A 43 2.11 -6.97 -0.03
CA ILE A 43 3.10 -5.87 -0.02
C ILE A 43 3.85 -5.86 1.31
N GLY A 44 3.16 -6.06 2.44
CA GLY A 44 3.77 -6.12 3.76
C GLY A 44 4.87 -7.19 3.91
N ILE A 45 4.72 -8.34 3.25
CA ILE A 45 5.74 -9.42 3.29
C ILE A 45 6.81 -9.33 2.19
N SER A 46 6.75 -8.29 1.34
CA SER A 46 7.66 -8.14 0.20
C SER A 46 8.43 -6.81 0.20
N LEU A 47 7.72 -5.68 0.33
CA LEU A 47 8.26 -4.31 0.20
C LEU A 47 9.40 -4.00 1.18
N HIS A 48 9.33 -4.54 2.40
CA HIS A 48 10.35 -4.34 3.44
C HIS A 48 11.60 -5.19 3.24
N GLY A 49 11.53 -6.20 2.37
CA GLY A 49 12.64 -7.09 2.07
C GLY A 49 13.82 -6.33 1.48
N SER A 50 15.03 -6.76 1.82
CA SER A 50 16.26 -6.19 1.26
C SER A 50 16.29 -6.21 -0.28
N HIS A 51 15.66 -7.20 -0.89
CA HIS A 51 15.56 -7.38 -2.33
C HIS A 51 14.12 -7.70 -2.71
N CYS A 52 13.32 -6.68 -3.02
CA CYS A 52 11.99 -6.86 -3.62
C CYS A 52 12.14 -6.90 -5.14
N VAL A 53 11.97 -8.09 -5.73
CA VAL A 53 12.10 -8.38 -7.16
C VAL A 53 10.71 -8.55 -7.76
N ALA A 54 10.43 -7.90 -8.88
CA ALA A 54 9.15 -7.98 -9.58
C ALA A 54 9.26 -8.77 -10.88
N ALA A 55 8.24 -9.56 -11.21
CA ALA A 55 8.01 -10.03 -12.56
C ALA A 55 7.28 -8.98 -13.39
N GLU A 56 7.36 -9.10 -14.71
CA GLU A 56 6.68 -8.23 -15.67
C GLU A 56 5.16 -8.20 -15.51
N ASN A 57 4.56 -9.25 -14.96
CA ASN A 57 3.11 -9.34 -14.72
C ASN A 57 2.67 -8.85 -13.32
N LEU A 58 3.54 -8.18 -12.57
CA LEU A 58 3.21 -7.62 -11.26
C LEU A 58 2.04 -6.62 -11.37
N ARG A 59 1.08 -6.75 -10.46
CA ARG A 59 0.03 -5.76 -10.19
C ARG A 59 0.09 -5.35 -8.73
N TRP A 60 0.72 -4.21 -8.47
CA TRP A 60 0.98 -3.67 -7.14
C TRP A 60 -0.12 -2.68 -6.73
N ALA A 61 -0.76 -2.85 -5.58
CA ALA A 61 -1.77 -1.89 -5.09
C ALA A 61 -2.00 -1.97 -3.57
N MET A 62 -2.41 -0.86 -2.97
CA MET A 62 -2.97 -0.78 -1.62
C MET A 62 -4.48 -0.45 -1.71
N PRO A 63 -5.38 -1.43 -1.95
CA PRO A 63 -6.81 -1.19 -2.20
C PRO A 63 -7.66 -1.01 -0.93
N GLU A 64 -7.07 -0.85 0.25
CA GLU A 64 -7.72 -0.97 1.55
C GLU A 64 -8.84 0.06 1.77
N THR A 65 -8.74 1.26 1.17
CA THR A 65 -9.80 2.29 1.26
C THR A 65 -11.11 1.84 0.60
N LEU A 66 -11.08 0.85 -0.30
CA LEU A 66 -12.28 0.25 -0.90
C LEU A 66 -13.06 -0.62 0.08
N ILE A 67 -12.40 -1.18 1.08
CA ILE A 67 -13.00 -2.11 2.05
C ILE A 67 -13.19 -1.47 3.43
N GLY A 68 -13.17 -0.14 3.52
CA GLY A 68 -13.33 0.56 4.80
C GLY A 68 -12.12 0.38 5.72
N PHE A 69 -10.94 0.14 5.15
CA PHE A 69 -9.67 0.04 5.87
C PHE A 69 -8.68 1.11 5.38
N PHE A 70 -7.41 1.03 5.73
CA PHE A 70 -6.38 2.00 5.37
C PHE A 70 -5.13 1.29 4.83
N PRO A 71 -4.28 1.97 4.04
CA PRO A 71 -3.02 1.42 3.60
C PRO A 71 -2.10 1.18 4.80
N ASP A 72 -1.98 -0.07 5.20
CA ASP A 72 -1.31 -0.52 6.42
C ASP A 72 0.02 -1.19 6.08
N VAL A 73 0.43 -2.16 6.92
CA VAL A 73 1.65 -2.98 6.79
C VAL A 73 2.92 -2.18 6.55
N GLY A 74 2.98 -0.91 6.98
CA GLY A 74 4.12 -0.02 6.79
C GLY A 74 4.27 0.53 5.38
N ALA A 75 3.32 0.28 4.47
CA ALA A 75 3.40 0.77 3.09
C ALA A 75 3.45 2.31 3.04
N THR A 76 2.79 2.99 3.99
CA THR A 76 2.80 4.46 4.08
C THR A 76 4.16 5.06 4.42
N TYR A 77 5.09 4.28 4.99
CA TYR A 77 6.49 4.70 5.11
C TYR A 77 7.08 5.02 3.73
N TYR A 78 6.87 4.14 2.75
CA TYR A 78 7.37 4.34 1.39
C TYR A 78 6.52 5.32 0.59
N LEU A 79 5.19 5.18 0.65
CA LEU A 79 4.26 6.02 -0.13
C LEU A 79 4.39 7.51 0.25
N SER A 80 4.52 7.85 1.53
CA SER A 80 4.67 9.24 1.99
C SER A 80 5.95 9.95 1.48
N ARG A 81 6.91 9.17 0.97
CA ARG A 81 8.20 9.65 0.46
C ARG A 81 8.27 9.70 -1.06
N LEU A 82 7.23 9.23 -1.75
CA LEU A 82 7.17 9.32 -3.21
C LEU A 82 7.03 10.79 -3.67
N PRO A 83 7.70 11.19 -4.75
CA PRO A 83 7.61 12.54 -5.26
C PRO A 83 6.22 12.83 -5.83
N ASN A 84 5.91 14.12 -6.04
CA ASN A 84 4.74 14.58 -6.79
C ASN A 84 3.39 14.09 -6.24
N HIS A 85 3.31 13.76 -4.94
CA HIS A 85 2.11 13.25 -4.28
C HIS A 85 1.57 11.94 -4.88
N VAL A 86 2.40 11.19 -5.61
CA VAL A 86 2.01 9.90 -6.20
C VAL A 86 1.61 8.90 -5.11
N GLY A 87 2.33 8.89 -3.98
CA GLY A 87 1.97 8.02 -2.87
C GLY A 87 0.57 8.30 -2.32
N THR A 88 0.19 9.58 -2.18
CA THR A 88 -1.16 9.98 -1.77
C THR A 88 -2.22 9.52 -2.77
N TYR A 89 -1.96 9.69 -4.07
CA TYR A 89 -2.86 9.18 -5.10
C TYR A 89 -3.05 7.65 -5.01
N LEU A 90 -1.96 6.89 -4.88
CA LEU A 90 -2.02 5.43 -4.82
C LEU A 90 -2.75 4.93 -3.57
N ALA A 91 -2.44 5.48 -2.40
CA ALA A 91 -3.05 5.08 -1.14
C ALA A 91 -4.55 5.44 -1.05
N LEU A 92 -4.97 6.58 -1.59
CA LEU A 92 -6.38 6.98 -1.55
C LEU A 92 -7.22 6.25 -2.59
N THR A 93 -6.72 6.11 -3.82
CA THR A 93 -7.48 5.47 -4.90
C THR A 93 -7.47 3.94 -4.82
N GLY A 94 -6.39 3.36 -4.31
CA GLY A 94 -6.14 1.93 -4.35
C GLY A 94 -5.90 1.40 -5.77
N ASN A 95 -5.50 2.27 -6.69
CA ASN A 95 -5.26 1.89 -8.08
C ASN A 95 -3.99 1.04 -8.20
N ALA A 96 -4.09 -0.02 -8.99
CA ALA A 96 -2.95 -0.87 -9.29
C ALA A 96 -1.99 -0.19 -10.26
N ILE A 97 -0.69 -0.45 -10.06
CA ILE A 97 0.39 -0.09 -10.98
C ILE A 97 1.12 -1.35 -11.44
N ASP A 98 1.67 -1.28 -12.65
CA ASP A 98 2.48 -2.34 -13.24
C ASP A 98 3.92 -2.37 -12.65
N ALA A 99 4.66 -3.42 -13.02
CA ALA A 99 6.04 -3.63 -12.58
C ALA A 99 6.97 -2.46 -12.91
N GLN A 100 6.86 -1.91 -14.13
CA GLN A 100 7.72 -0.84 -14.60
C GLN A 100 7.46 0.46 -13.82
N THR A 101 6.20 0.79 -13.56
CA THR A 101 5.81 1.94 -12.76
C THR A 101 6.25 1.75 -11.31
N ALA A 102 6.08 0.56 -10.72
CA ALA A 102 6.56 0.27 -9.38
C ALA A 102 8.10 0.41 -9.27
N LEU A 103 8.84 -0.01 -10.30
CA LEU A 103 10.30 0.14 -10.38
C LEU A 103 10.70 1.62 -10.46
N GLN A 104 10.04 2.40 -11.33
CA GLN A 104 10.28 3.84 -11.47
C GLN A 104 10.00 4.63 -10.19
N LEU A 105 9.01 4.19 -9.40
CA LEU A 105 8.68 4.76 -8.10
C LEU A 105 9.58 4.24 -6.97
N GLY A 106 10.44 3.25 -7.23
CA GLY A 106 11.31 2.63 -6.24
C GLY A 106 10.60 1.76 -5.20
N LEU A 107 9.36 1.36 -5.48
CA LEU A 107 8.56 0.43 -4.66
C LEU A 107 9.00 -1.03 -4.85
N VAL A 108 9.65 -1.33 -5.98
CA VAL A 108 10.42 -2.55 -6.20
C VAL A 108 11.85 -2.16 -6.63
N LYS A 109 12.83 -3.04 -6.39
CA LYS A 109 14.25 -2.73 -6.63
C LYS A 109 14.74 -3.19 -7.99
N THR A 110 14.21 -4.31 -8.47
CA THR A 110 14.63 -4.92 -9.73
C THR A 110 13.44 -5.64 -10.34
N CYS A 111 13.38 -5.65 -11.67
CA CYS A 111 12.46 -6.49 -12.41
C CYS A 111 13.21 -7.65 -13.08
N VAL A 112 12.63 -8.84 -13.09
CA VAL A 112 13.19 -10.05 -13.69
C VAL A 112 12.05 -10.77 -14.44
N SER A 113 12.30 -11.28 -15.65
CA SER A 113 11.28 -12.05 -16.39
C SER A 113 10.77 -13.22 -15.54
N LEU A 114 9.45 -13.44 -15.50
CA LEU A 114 8.83 -14.50 -14.70
C LEU A 114 9.41 -15.89 -15.03
N GLU A 115 9.73 -16.13 -16.30
CA GLU A 115 10.32 -17.39 -16.75
C GLU A 115 11.71 -17.67 -16.14
N ASN A 116 12.39 -16.62 -15.67
CA ASN A 116 13.72 -16.71 -15.08
C ASN A 116 13.68 -16.89 -13.56
N PHE A 117 12.51 -16.88 -12.91
CA PHE A 117 12.42 -17.00 -11.44
C PHE A 117 13.03 -18.30 -10.92
N ASP A 118 12.68 -19.45 -11.51
CA ASP A 118 13.24 -20.75 -11.11
C ASP A 118 14.78 -20.79 -11.31
N THR A 119 15.26 -20.20 -12.40
CA THR A 119 16.70 -20.15 -12.71
C THR A 119 17.43 -19.23 -11.75
N LEU A 120 16.83 -18.09 -11.40
CA LEU A 120 17.35 -17.15 -10.42
C LEU A 120 17.42 -17.80 -9.04
N GLU A 121 16.35 -18.46 -8.58
CA GLU A 121 16.34 -19.18 -7.30
C GLU A 121 17.44 -20.23 -7.24
N LYS A 122 17.55 -21.07 -8.29
CA LYS A 122 18.64 -22.04 -8.40
C LYS A 122 20.01 -21.37 -8.31
N LYS A 123 20.24 -20.27 -9.05
CA LYS A 123 21.52 -19.56 -9.03
C LYS A 123 21.84 -19.00 -7.65
N LEU A 124 20.84 -18.47 -6.94
CA LEU A 124 20.99 -17.99 -5.57
C LEU A 124 21.39 -19.13 -4.62
N THR A 125 20.77 -20.30 -4.72
CA THR A 125 21.10 -21.46 -3.86
C THR A 125 22.49 -22.06 -4.12
N GLU A 126 23.00 -21.93 -5.35
CA GLU A 126 24.35 -22.38 -5.74
C GLU A 126 25.44 -21.34 -5.46
N THR A 127 25.07 -20.10 -5.13
CA THR A 127 26.03 -19.01 -4.89
C THR A 127 26.67 -19.17 -3.52
N PRO A 128 28.02 -19.16 -3.42
CA PRO A 128 28.69 -19.17 -2.13
C PRO A 128 28.51 -17.82 -1.44
N PHE A 129 27.84 -17.83 -0.29
CA PHE A 129 27.67 -16.69 0.59
C PHE A 129 28.73 -16.73 1.71
N ASP A 130 29.38 -15.61 1.98
CA ASP A 130 30.51 -15.53 2.93
C ASP A 130 30.32 -14.41 3.98
N SER A 131 30.69 -13.18 3.65
CA SER A 131 30.73 -12.01 4.53
C SER A 131 30.01 -10.80 3.95
N ASN A 132 29.79 -10.75 2.62
CA ASN A 132 29.02 -9.70 1.96
C ASN A 132 27.81 -10.26 1.19
N ASP A 133 26.95 -10.99 1.91
CA ASP A 133 25.83 -11.72 1.32
C ASP A 133 24.84 -10.81 0.58
N PHE A 134 24.64 -9.58 1.04
CA PHE A 134 23.74 -8.62 0.37
C PHE A 134 24.24 -8.24 -1.02
N ASP A 135 25.53 -7.91 -1.16
CA ASP A 135 26.14 -7.59 -2.45
C ASP A 135 26.20 -8.81 -3.37
N ALA A 136 26.49 -9.99 -2.82
CA ALA A 136 26.46 -11.25 -3.57
C ALA A 136 25.07 -11.53 -4.15
N VAL A 137 24.00 -11.39 -3.35
CA VAL A 137 22.61 -11.53 -3.81
C VAL A 137 22.27 -10.49 -4.86
N THR A 138 22.60 -9.21 -4.64
CA THR A 138 22.37 -8.14 -5.62
C THR A 138 23.04 -8.45 -6.96
N LYS A 139 24.30 -8.92 -6.94
CA LYS A 139 25.04 -9.30 -8.16
C LYS A 139 24.40 -10.45 -8.92
N VAL A 140 23.82 -11.43 -8.22
CA VAL A 140 23.09 -12.53 -8.86
C VAL A 140 21.79 -12.02 -9.49
N ILE A 141 20.97 -11.27 -8.74
CA ILE A 141 19.70 -10.73 -9.25
C ILE A 141 19.92 -9.84 -10.49
N ASN A 142 20.94 -8.99 -10.47
CA ASN A 142 21.25 -8.08 -11.59
C ASN A 142 21.67 -8.82 -12.88
N GLN A 143 22.07 -10.09 -12.83
CA GLN A 143 22.33 -10.88 -14.05
C GLN A 143 21.04 -11.18 -14.83
N PHE A 144 19.88 -11.08 -14.17
CA PHE A 144 18.56 -11.36 -14.74
C PHE A 144 17.70 -10.11 -14.89
N SER A 145 18.24 -8.92 -14.59
CA SER A 145 17.46 -7.68 -14.58
C SER A 145 16.91 -7.34 -15.97
N ALA A 146 15.61 -7.10 -16.06
CA ALA A 146 14.95 -6.54 -17.23
C ALA A 146 14.67 -5.05 -16.98
N ASN A 147 15.17 -4.16 -17.84
CA ASN A 147 15.06 -2.71 -17.65
C ASN A 147 14.03 -2.04 -18.57
N ASP A 148 13.52 -2.76 -19.57
CA ASP A 148 12.61 -2.26 -20.61
C ASP A 148 11.30 -3.07 -20.61
N LEU A 149 10.61 -3.12 -19.47
CA LEU A 149 9.29 -3.72 -19.41
C LEU A 149 8.23 -2.79 -20.00
N ASP A 150 7.19 -3.37 -20.59
CA ASP A 150 6.04 -2.63 -21.08
C ASP A 150 5.36 -1.87 -19.93
N VAL A 151 5.07 -0.58 -20.17
CA VAL A 151 4.24 0.24 -19.27
C VAL A 151 2.79 0.05 -19.69
N GLU A 152 1.96 -0.53 -18.82
CA GLU A 152 0.53 -0.71 -19.06
C GLU A 152 -0.20 0.64 -18.98
N LYS A 153 0.15 1.47 -17.99
CA LYS A 153 -0.49 2.78 -17.79
C LYS A 153 0.47 3.86 -17.31
N ILE A 154 0.66 4.88 -18.14
CA ILE A 154 1.40 6.08 -17.76
C ILE A 154 0.59 6.89 -16.74
N LEU A 155 1.18 7.13 -15.56
CA LEU A 155 0.58 8.01 -14.55
C LEU A 155 0.62 9.48 -15.01
N PRO A 156 -0.49 10.24 -14.89
CA PRO A 156 -0.49 11.67 -15.22
C PRO A 156 0.14 12.49 -14.09
N ILE A 157 1.46 12.39 -13.94
CA ILE A 157 2.22 12.95 -12.80
C ILE A 157 1.92 14.43 -12.54
N LYS A 158 1.76 15.24 -13.61
CA LYS A 158 1.45 16.67 -13.47
C LYS A 158 0.08 16.91 -12.85
N GLU A 159 -0.93 16.15 -13.27
CA GLU A 159 -2.29 16.26 -12.73
C GLU A 159 -2.35 15.73 -11.29
N ILE A 160 -1.66 14.62 -11.00
CA ILE A 160 -1.53 14.10 -9.63
C ILE A 160 -0.90 15.16 -8.73
N ALA A 161 0.23 15.74 -9.14
CA ALA A 161 0.94 16.74 -8.36
C ALA A 161 0.09 17.98 -8.06
N SER A 162 -0.74 18.42 -9.01
CA SER A 162 -1.59 19.61 -8.84
C SER A 162 -2.89 19.35 -8.09
N THR A 163 -3.30 18.09 -7.90
CA THR A 163 -4.58 17.73 -7.27
C THR A 163 -4.45 17.01 -5.93
N PHE A 164 -3.35 16.30 -5.67
CA PHE A 164 -3.12 15.56 -4.42
C PHE A 164 -2.17 16.28 -3.45
N CYS A 165 -1.83 17.54 -3.72
CA CYS A 165 -0.94 18.35 -2.88
C CYS A 165 -1.62 19.02 -1.68
N PHE A 166 -2.95 18.99 -1.60
CA PHE A 166 -3.72 19.69 -0.59
C PHE A 166 -3.73 18.98 0.78
N SER A 167 -4.08 19.75 1.81
CA SER A 167 -4.03 19.31 3.21
C SER A 167 -5.32 18.65 3.67
N THR A 168 -6.38 18.66 2.86
CA THR A 168 -7.66 18.01 3.17
C THR A 168 -8.18 17.20 1.97
N ILE A 169 -8.98 16.17 2.25
CA ILE A 169 -9.65 15.39 1.20
C ILE A 169 -10.62 16.28 0.42
N GLU A 170 -11.35 17.17 1.08
CA GLU A 170 -12.28 18.10 0.47
C GLU A 170 -11.62 18.97 -0.60
N GLU A 171 -10.43 19.52 -0.32
CA GLU A 171 -9.66 20.28 -1.29
C GLU A 171 -9.20 19.41 -2.47
N ILE A 172 -8.76 18.16 -2.22
CA ILE A 172 -8.40 17.21 -3.29
C ILE A 172 -9.61 16.94 -4.20
N LEU A 173 -10.79 16.66 -3.63
CA LEU A 173 -12.01 16.42 -4.39
C LEU A 173 -12.42 17.65 -5.22
N ASN A 174 -12.33 18.85 -4.62
CA ASN A 174 -12.60 20.10 -5.32
C ASN A 174 -11.60 20.35 -6.46
N ALA A 175 -10.31 20.07 -6.24
CA ALA A 175 -9.27 20.24 -7.25
C ALA A 175 -9.47 19.29 -8.43
N LEU A 176 -9.80 18.00 -8.17
CA LEU A 176 -10.15 17.03 -9.21
C LEU A 176 -11.39 17.47 -9.99
N SER A 177 -12.45 17.91 -9.29
CA SER A 177 -13.65 18.44 -9.94
C SER A 177 -13.36 19.67 -10.80
N SER A 178 -12.45 20.54 -10.37
CA SER A 178 -12.13 21.78 -11.07
C SER A 178 -11.23 21.55 -12.29
N LEU A 179 -10.32 20.57 -12.21
CA LEU A 179 -9.42 20.21 -13.29
C LEU A 179 -10.20 19.66 -14.51
N ASN A 180 -11.25 18.88 -14.25
CA ASN A 180 -12.25 18.47 -15.22
C ASN A 180 -11.71 17.77 -16.50
N THR A 181 -10.57 17.09 -16.39
CA THR A 181 -10.05 16.15 -17.40
C THR A 181 -10.67 14.75 -17.21
N VAL A 182 -10.59 13.90 -18.24
CA VAL A 182 -11.10 12.51 -18.18
C VAL A 182 -10.52 11.76 -16.97
N TRP A 183 -9.20 11.85 -16.76
CA TRP A 183 -8.54 11.22 -15.62
C TRP A 183 -9.05 11.77 -14.28
N SER A 184 -9.22 13.09 -14.15
CA SER A 184 -9.66 13.70 -12.90
C SER A 184 -11.10 13.32 -12.54
N GLN A 185 -11.99 13.21 -13.53
CA GLN A 185 -13.37 12.77 -13.33
C GLN A 185 -13.46 11.28 -12.95
N GLU A 186 -12.67 10.43 -13.60
CA GLU A 186 -12.56 9.01 -13.25
C GLU A 186 -12.03 8.83 -11.82
N THR A 187 -10.96 9.56 -11.48
CA THR A 187 -10.35 9.54 -10.15
C THR A 187 -11.33 10.04 -9.08
N LEU A 188 -12.04 11.14 -9.34
CA LEU A 188 -13.09 11.66 -8.44
C LEU A 188 -14.19 10.62 -8.22
N SER A 189 -14.67 9.98 -9.30
CA SER A 189 -15.68 8.90 -9.22
C SER A 189 -15.20 7.68 -8.42
N GLN A 190 -13.90 7.36 -8.49
CA GLN A 190 -13.30 6.30 -7.68
C GLN A 190 -13.26 6.68 -6.19
N LEU A 191 -12.79 7.89 -5.86
CA LEU A 191 -12.68 8.35 -4.47
C LEU A 191 -14.06 8.43 -3.79
N LEU A 192 -15.10 8.89 -4.51
CA LEU A 192 -16.47 8.97 -3.98
C LEU A 192 -17.10 7.59 -3.64
N LYS A 193 -16.49 6.49 -4.06
CA LYS A 193 -16.93 5.12 -3.72
C LYS A 193 -16.20 4.54 -2.50
N ARG A 194 -15.15 5.20 -2.00
CA ARG A 194 -14.37 4.75 -0.83
C ARG A 194 -15.06 5.13 0.46
N SER A 195 -14.67 4.49 1.57
CA SER A 195 -15.10 4.94 2.89
C SER A 195 -14.58 6.36 3.14
N PRO A 196 -15.45 7.33 3.50
CA PRO A 196 -15.00 8.67 3.82
C PRO A 196 -14.01 8.70 4.99
N THR A 197 -14.23 7.85 5.99
CA THR A 197 -13.33 7.68 7.13
C THR A 197 -11.96 7.18 6.69
N SER A 198 -11.92 6.12 5.88
CA SER A 198 -10.67 5.59 5.33
C SER A 198 -9.88 6.62 4.55
N LEU A 199 -10.55 7.45 3.74
CA LEU A 199 -9.87 8.50 2.96
C LEU A 199 -9.19 9.52 3.89
N LYS A 200 -9.90 10.02 4.90
CA LYS A 200 -9.32 11.01 5.82
C LYS A 200 -8.20 10.42 6.68
N VAL A 201 -8.40 9.21 7.19
CA VAL A 201 -7.38 8.51 7.99
C VAL A 201 -6.13 8.23 7.17
N ALA A 202 -6.27 7.67 5.96
CA ALA A 202 -5.12 7.38 5.09
C ALA A 202 -4.36 8.64 4.66
N HIS A 203 -5.08 9.75 4.38
CA HIS A 203 -4.46 11.03 4.05
C HIS A 203 -3.68 11.61 5.24
N HIS A 204 -4.26 11.59 6.44
CA HIS A 204 -3.59 12.04 7.66
C HIS A 204 -2.35 11.17 7.97
N GLN A 205 -2.50 9.85 7.89
CA GLN A 205 -1.44 8.86 8.11
C GLN A 205 -0.25 9.13 7.18
N LEU A 206 -0.47 9.35 5.89
CA LEU A 206 0.60 9.68 4.93
C LEU A 206 1.34 10.97 5.28
N HIS A 207 0.61 12.00 5.73
CA HIS A 207 1.21 13.28 6.10
C HIS A 207 2.20 13.11 7.25
N ILE A 208 1.82 12.37 8.30
CA ILE A 208 2.66 12.18 9.48
C ILE A 208 3.71 11.08 9.28
N ALA A 209 3.46 10.07 8.44
CA ALA A 209 4.40 8.97 8.13
C ALA A 209 5.71 9.48 7.50
N LYS A 210 5.68 10.64 6.83
CA LYS A 210 6.86 11.26 6.22
C LYS A 210 7.97 11.58 7.23
N ALA A 211 7.60 11.88 8.47
CA ALA A 211 8.52 12.22 9.55
C ALA A 211 8.82 11.05 10.51
N LYS A 212 8.27 9.87 10.24
CA LYS A 212 8.37 8.69 11.11
C LYS A 212 9.33 7.63 10.54
N THR A 213 9.99 6.91 11.43
CA THR A 213 10.70 5.66 11.16
C THR A 213 9.74 4.53 10.79
N ILE A 214 10.25 3.42 10.23
CA ILE A 214 9.40 2.26 9.90
C ILE A 214 8.73 1.67 11.15
N ASP A 215 9.46 1.61 12.27
CA ASP A 215 8.94 1.16 13.57
C ASP A 215 7.76 2.02 14.05
N GLU A 216 7.89 3.33 13.95
CA GLU A 216 6.82 4.26 14.32
C GLU A 216 5.63 4.20 13.35
N VAL A 217 5.86 3.94 12.06
CA VAL A 217 4.76 3.76 11.09
C VAL A 217 4.01 2.46 11.38
N ILE A 218 4.70 1.34 11.59
CA ILE A 218 4.03 0.07 11.90
C ILE A 218 3.29 0.16 13.25
N ALA A 219 3.86 0.81 14.26
CA ALA A 219 3.18 1.03 15.53
C ALA A 219 1.93 1.91 15.35
N MET A 220 1.98 2.91 14.47
CA MET A 220 0.83 3.72 14.10
C MET A 220 -0.23 2.90 13.35
N ASP A 221 0.17 2.04 12.41
CA ASP A 221 -0.74 1.15 11.69
C ASP A 221 -1.48 0.23 12.65
N PHE A 222 -0.82 -0.28 13.70
CA PHE A 222 -1.49 -1.06 14.74
C PHE A 222 -2.62 -0.30 15.44
N ARG A 223 -2.40 0.97 15.80
CA ARG A 223 -3.42 1.79 16.48
C ARG A 223 -4.59 2.11 15.57
N ILE A 224 -4.31 2.45 14.31
CA ILE A 224 -5.35 2.73 13.32
C ILE A 224 -6.18 1.46 13.08
N ALA A 225 -5.53 0.32 12.88
CA ALA A 225 -6.20 -0.96 12.64
C ALA A 225 -7.09 -1.36 13.82
N HIS A 226 -6.56 -1.26 15.05
CA HIS A 226 -7.33 -1.54 16.26
C HIS A 226 -8.59 -0.67 16.35
N THR A 227 -8.45 0.64 16.12
CA THR A 227 -9.59 1.58 16.13
C THR A 227 -10.59 1.26 15.00
N MET A 228 -10.12 0.94 13.79
CA MET A 228 -11.00 0.57 12.67
C MET A 228 -11.80 -0.71 12.92
N LEU A 229 -11.25 -1.66 13.69
CA LEU A 229 -11.94 -2.88 14.07
C LEU A 229 -13.10 -2.66 15.06
N GLU A 230 -13.15 -1.51 15.73
CA GLU A 230 -14.29 -1.11 16.56
C GLU A 230 -15.39 -0.42 15.75
N HIS A 231 -15.11 -0.09 14.49
CA HIS A 231 -15.97 0.74 13.66
C HIS A 231 -16.63 -0.01 12.50
N HIS A 232 -17.66 0.62 11.95
CA HIS A 232 -18.59 0.02 11.01
C HIS A 232 -17.99 -0.33 9.64
N ASP A 233 -17.17 0.57 9.08
CA ASP A 233 -16.84 0.56 7.66
C ASP A 233 -15.98 -0.63 7.24
N PHE A 234 -15.09 -1.11 8.11
CA PHE A 234 -14.30 -2.31 7.81
C PHE A 234 -15.20 -3.53 7.56
N TYR A 235 -16.13 -3.82 8.47
CA TYR A 235 -17.03 -4.97 8.33
C TYR A 235 -17.98 -4.80 7.14
N GLU A 236 -18.50 -3.60 6.90
CA GLU A 236 -19.37 -3.33 5.75
C GLU A 236 -18.61 -3.44 4.41
N GLY A 237 -17.36 -2.97 4.36
CA GLY A 237 -16.52 -3.07 3.18
C GLY A 237 -16.15 -4.51 2.87
N VAL A 238 -15.75 -5.29 3.88
CA VAL A 238 -15.51 -6.74 3.75
C VAL A 238 -16.77 -7.47 3.30
N ARG A 239 -17.94 -7.14 3.87
CA ARG A 239 -19.23 -7.69 3.43
C ARG A 239 -19.44 -7.43 1.94
N ALA A 240 -19.39 -6.17 1.52
CA ALA A 240 -19.68 -5.77 0.14
C ALA A 240 -18.67 -6.32 -0.88
N ALA A 241 -17.39 -6.42 -0.52
CA ALA A 241 -16.33 -6.81 -1.44
C ALA A 241 -16.10 -8.32 -1.51
N VAL A 242 -16.17 -9.04 -0.39
CA VAL A 242 -15.70 -10.43 -0.27
C VAL A 242 -16.83 -11.41 0.04
N ILE A 243 -17.73 -11.06 0.97
CA ILE A 243 -18.78 -11.96 1.44
C ILE A 243 -19.95 -11.98 0.45
N ASP A 244 -20.62 -10.85 0.29
CA ASP A 244 -21.81 -10.70 -0.56
C ASP A 244 -21.42 -10.37 -2.00
N LYS A 245 -20.23 -9.77 -2.20
CA LYS A 245 -19.67 -9.39 -3.51
C LYS A 245 -20.59 -8.47 -4.33
N ASP A 246 -21.44 -7.70 -3.67
CA ASP A 246 -22.37 -6.75 -4.31
C ASP A 246 -21.68 -5.45 -4.77
N LYS A 247 -20.46 -5.18 -4.27
CA LYS A 247 -19.68 -3.97 -4.54
C LYS A 247 -20.46 -2.68 -4.24
N ASN A 248 -21.36 -2.71 -3.25
CA ASN A 248 -22.25 -1.61 -2.88
C ASN A 248 -22.26 -1.33 -1.36
N PRO A 249 -21.10 -0.97 -0.79
CA PRO A 249 -20.98 -0.71 0.63
C PRO A 249 -21.81 0.49 1.09
N LYS A 250 -22.31 0.43 2.32
CA LYS A 250 -23.13 1.46 2.98
C LYS A 250 -22.35 2.17 4.08
N TRP A 251 -21.37 2.98 3.68
CA TRP A 251 -20.46 3.69 4.59
C TRP A 251 -21.16 4.51 5.68
N LYS A 252 -20.56 4.54 6.87
CA LYS A 252 -20.97 5.35 8.02
C LYS A 252 -19.76 6.06 8.64
N PRO A 253 -19.69 7.40 8.54
CA PRO A 253 -20.66 8.27 7.87
C PRO A 253 -20.64 8.15 6.34
N ARG A 254 -21.70 8.63 5.69
CA ARG A 254 -21.84 8.57 4.23
C ARG A 254 -21.06 9.67 3.51
N ASN A 255 -20.99 10.87 4.10
CA ASN A 255 -20.37 12.02 3.45
C ASN A 255 -19.04 12.35 4.10
N ILE A 256 -18.10 12.87 3.30
CA ILE A 256 -16.77 13.26 3.76
C ILE A 256 -16.80 14.34 4.84
N VAL A 257 -17.74 15.28 4.73
CA VAL A 257 -17.92 16.40 5.66
C VAL A 257 -18.38 15.97 7.05
N ASP A 258 -18.95 14.77 7.17
CA ASP A 258 -19.43 14.22 8.44
C ASP A 258 -18.29 13.54 9.23
N VAL A 259 -17.12 13.34 8.62
CA VAL A 259 -15.91 12.84 9.30
C VAL A 259 -15.12 14.06 9.79
N THR A 260 -15.23 14.40 11.07
CA THR A 260 -14.53 15.57 11.63
C THR A 260 -13.07 15.26 11.98
N ASP A 261 -12.25 16.28 12.19
CA ASP A 261 -10.86 16.12 12.58
C ASP A 261 -10.73 15.45 13.96
N GLU A 262 -11.71 15.67 14.86
CA GLU A 262 -11.78 14.98 16.15
C GLU A 262 -11.97 13.47 15.94
N VAL A 263 -12.84 13.07 15.01
CA VAL A 263 -13.05 11.65 14.67
C VAL A 263 -11.77 11.05 14.11
N VAL A 264 -11.08 11.75 13.19
CA VAL A 264 -9.81 11.27 12.62
C VAL A 264 -8.74 11.13 13.70
N SER A 265 -8.66 12.07 14.64
CA SER A 265 -7.65 12.08 15.70
C SER A 265 -7.72 10.85 16.61
N LEU A 266 -8.90 10.26 16.80
CA LEU A 266 -9.08 9.05 17.61
C LEU A 266 -8.23 7.87 17.11
N TYR A 267 -8.00 7.77 15.79
CA TYR A 267 -7.23 6.69 15.18
C TYR A 267 -5.71 6.78 15.45
N PHE A 268 -5.25 7.89 16.03
CA PHE A 268 -3.82 8.18 16.21
C PHE A 268 -3.42 8.39 17.68
N LEU A 269 -4.36 8.29 18.63
CA LEU A 269 -4.08 8.45 20.06
C LEU A 269 -3.10 7.37 20.55
N GLU A 270 -2.12 7.77 21.34
CA GLU A 270 -1.22 6.85 22.05
C GLU A 270 -1.88 6.51 23.39
N GLU A 271 -2.20 5.23 23.62
CA GLU A 271 -2.59 4.70 24.93
C GLU A 271 -1.36 4.31 25.77
#